data_AF-A0A075MQW0-F1
#
_entry.id   AF-A0A075MQW0-F1
#
_cell.length_a   1.000
_cell.length_b   1.000
_cell.length_c   1.000
_cell.angle_alpha   90.00
_cell.angle_beta   90.00
_cell.angle_gamma   90.00
#
_symmetry.space_group_name_H-M   'P 1'
#
loop_
_entity.id
_entity.type
_entity.pdbx_description
1 polymer ?
#
loop_
_entity_poly.entity_id
_entity_poly.type
_entity_poly.pdbx_seq_one_letter_code
_entity_poly.pdbx_strand_id
1 'polypeptide(L)'
;MKSLKFACDDRYEAEKLAGLVSVQKDGTVYVDGVTAVIGNEIVIKLKDKSSHAVVLKDRENVTKLEALLCDIAKGKTTIVSSDFEGAVAEIKIKEEQD
;
A
#
# COMPACT_ATOMS: atom_id res chain seq x y z
N MET A 1 2.46 -16.67 -3.90
CA MET A 1 1.58 -15.50 -3.68
C MET A 1 1.39 -15.34 -2.18
N LYS A 2 1.53 -14.12 -1.68
CA LYS A 2 1.43 -13.80 -0.25
C LYS A 2 0.32 -12.78 -0.05
N SER A 3 -0.50 -12.96 0.99
CA SER A 3 -1.51 -11.99 1.40
C SER A 3 -1.00 -11.23 2.62
N LEU A 4 -1.01 -9.91 2.53
CA LEU A 4 -0.60 -8.99 3.59
C LEU A 4 -1.83 -8.21 4.04
N LYS A 5 -2.01 -8.08 5.36
CA LYS A 5 -3.11 -7.33 5.96
C LYS A 5 -2.57 -6.14 6.73
N PHE A 6 -3.21 -4.99 6.55
CA PHE A 6 -2.85 -3.73 7.17
C PHE A 6 -4.06 -3.19 7.94
N ALA A 7 -3.95 -3.14 9.27
CA ALA A 7 -4.95 -2.48 10.09
C ALA A 7 -4.80 -0.96 9.95
N CYS A 8 -5.86 -0.33 9.47
CA CYS A 8 -5.97 1.11 9.30
C CYS A 8 -6.66 1.76 10.51
N ASP A 9 -6.60 3.08 10.62
CA ASP A 9 -7.26 3.81 11.71
C ASP A 9 -8.77 3.58 11.68
N ASP A 10 -9.35 3.63 10.48
CA ASP A 10 -10.75 3.33 10.25
C ASP A 10 -10.99 2.63 8.89
N ARG A 11 -12.27 2.43 8.56
CA ARG A 11 -12.69 1.86 7.29
C ARG A 11 -12.33 2.73 6.08
N TYR A 12 -12.43 4.05 6.22
CA TYR A 12 -12.15 4.98 5.14
C TYR A 12 -10.67 4.94 4.75
N GLU A 13 -9.78 4.87 5.73
CA GLU A 13 -8.34 4.70 5.54
C GLU A 13 -8.01 3.37 4.86
N ALA A 14 -8.70 2.29 5.22
CA ALA A 14 -8.54 0.98 4.57
C ALA A 14 -9.00 1.00 3.11
N GLU A 15 -10.16 1.58 2.83
CA GLU A 15 -10.70 1.75 1.47
C GLU A 15 -9.77 2.60 0.60
N LYS A 16 -9.29 3.73 1.15
CA LYS A 16 -8.34 4.62 0.49
C LYS A 16 -7.04 3.89 0.14
N LEU A 17 -6.48 3.12 1.07
CA LEU A 17 -5.27 2.34 0.82
C LEU A 17 -5.49 1.32 -0.29
N ALA A 18 -6.57 0.54 -0.22
CA ALA A 18 -6.89 -0.46 -1.24
C ALA A 18 -7.04 0.17 -2.63
N GLY A 19 -7.65 1.36 -2.73
CA GLY A 19 -7.76 2.13 -3.97
C GLY A 19 -6.41 2.63 -4.50
N LEU A 20 -5.57 3.22 -3.63
CA LEU A 20 -4.26 3.76 -4.04
C LEU A 20 -3.31 2.67 -4.57
N VAL A 21 -3.40 1.46 -4.02
CA VAL A 21 -2.56 0.32 -4.41
C VAL A 21 -3.24 -0.62 -5.41
N SER A 22 -4.39 -0.22 -5.97
CA SER A 22 -5.12 -1.03 -6.93
C SER A 22 -4.35 -1.28 -8.23
N VAL A 23 -4.54 -2.48 -8.77
CA VAL A 23 -3.95 -2.90 -10.04
C VAL A 23 -4.80 -2.33 -11.17
N GLN A 24 -4.14 -1.64 -12.10
CA GLN A 24 -4.74 -1.04 -13.28
C GLN A 24 -5.06 -2.10 -14.35
N LYS A 25 -5.82 -1.72 -15.37
CA LYS A 25 -6.20 -2.63 -16.47
C LYS A 25 -5.00 -3.23 -17.22
N ASP A 26 -3.87 -2.53 -17.22
CA ASP A 26 -2.62 -2.98 -17.84
C ASP A 26 -1.75 -3.85 -16.92
N GLY A 27 -2.22 -4.16 -15.71
CA GLY A 27 -1.50 -4.97 -14.73
C GLY A 27 -0.49 -4.20 -13.88
N THR A 28 -0.35 -2.89 -14.06
CA THR A 28 0.55 -2.05 -13.27
C THR A 28 -0.13 -1.44 -12.05
N VAL A 29 0.65 -0.91 -11.11
CA VAL A 29 0.14 -0.07 -10.00
C VAL A 29 0.46 1.40 -10.24
N TYR A 30 -0.35 2.29 -9.68
CA TYR A 30 -0.16 3.74 -9.83
C TYR A 30 0.78 4.37 -8.79
N VAL A 31 1.17 3.58 -7.77
CA VAL A 31 2.13 3.99 -6.75
C VAL A 31 3.52 4.19 -7.36
N ASP A 32 4.15 5.29 -6.98
CA ASP A 32 5.54 5.65 -7.30
C ASP A 32 6.46 5.41 -6.09
N GLY A 33 5.98 5.65 -4.86
CA GLY A 33 6.74 5.40 -3.64
C GLY A 33 6.15 6.05 -2.40
N VAL A 34 7.00 6.26 -1.39
CA VAL A 34 6.66 6.90 -0.11
C VAL A 34 7.40 8.23 0.00
N THR A 35 6.68 9.30 0.34
CA THR A 35 7.25 10.65 0.53
C THR A 35 7.65 10.91 1.98
N ALA A 36 6.83 10.45 2.93
CA ALA A 36 7.05 10.68 4.36
C ALA A 36 6.30 9.66 5.22
N VAL A 37 6.77 9.52 6.46
CA VAL A 37 6.09 8.80 7.54
C VAL A 37 6.02 9.72 8.76
N ILE A 38 4.82 9.96 9.29
CA ILE A 38 4.59 10.83 10.45
C ILE A 38 3.72 10.09 11.46
N GLY A 39 4.32 9.58 12.54
CA GLY A 39 3.60 8.79 13.54
C GLY A 39 3.01 7.52 12.93
N ASN A 40 1.68 7.42 12.91
CA ASN A 40 0.95 6.31 12.30
C ASN A 40 0.51 6.60 10.84
N GLU A 41 0.89 7.74 10.27
CA GLU A 41 0.53 8.14 8.92
C GLU A 41 1.66 7.87 7.92
N ILE A 42 1.31 7.36 6.75
CA ILE A 42 2.20 7.22 5.60
C ILE A 42 1.72 8.10 4.44
N VAL A 43 2.62 8.85 3.83
CA VAL A 43 2.32 9.69 2.66
C VAL A 43 2.83 8.97 1.40
N ILE A 44 1.89 8.49 0.59
CA ILE A 44 2.14 7.73 -0.64
C ILE A 44 2.16 8.69 -1.83
N LYS A 45 3.20 8.58 -2.66
CA LYS A 45 3.32 9.30 -3.92
C LYS A 45 2.83 8.45 -5.07
N LEU A 46 2.04 9.05 -5.96
CA LEU A 46 1.55 8.42 -7.18
C LEU A 46 2.34 8.91 -8.40
N LYS A 47 2.21 8.19 -9.52
CA LYS A 47 2.91 8.49 -10.79
C LYS A 47 2.53 9.85 -11.40
N ASP A 48 1.35 10.38 -11.11
CA ASP A 48 0.94 11.75 -11.49
C ASP A 48 1.52 12.85 -10.59
N LYS A 49 2.37 12.48 -9.62
CA LYS A 49 3.00 13.35 -8.63
C LYS A 49 2.06 13.88 -7.54
N SER A 50 0.81 13.42 -7.49
CA SER A 50 -0.04 13.63 -6.32
C SER A 50 0.51 12.86 -5.11
N SER A 51 0.12 13.27 -3.91
CA SER A 51 0.49 12.60 -2.67
C SER A 51 -0.72 12.47 -1.77
N HIS A 52 -0.93 11.27 -1.24
CA HIS A 52 -2.07 10.94 -0.40
C HIS A 52 -1.58 10.32 0.90
N ALA A 53 -2.09 10.82 2.01
CA ALA A 53 -1.84 10.25 3.32
C ALA A 53 -2.77 9.06 3.58
N VAL A 54 -2.27 8.04 4.27
CA VAL A 54 -3.06 6.93 4.84
C VAL A 54 -2.67 6.80 6.32
N VAL A 55 -3.66 6.82 7.22
CA VAL A 55 -3.46 6.66 8.66
C VAL A 55 -3.71 5.20 9.05
N LEU A 56 -2.70 4.60 9.67
CA LEU A 56 -2.72 3.21 10.11
C LEU A 56 -3.02 3.09 11.60
N LYS A 57 -3.43 1.90 12.03
CA LYS A 57 -3.77 1.64 13.43
C LYS A 57 -2.59 1.87 14.38
N ASP A 58 -1.39 1.49 13.94
CA ASP A 58 -0.17 1.55 14.72
C ASP A 58 1.08 1.58 13.84
N ARG A 59 2.21 1.85 14.48
CA ARG A 59 3.52 1.95 13.83
C ARG A 59 4.03 0.64 13.23
N GLU A 60 3.55 -0.51 13.71
CA GLU A 60 3.93 -1.80 13.14
C GLU A 60 3.32 -1.95 11.73
N ASN A 61 2.05 -1.58 11.57
CA ASN A 61 1.41 -1.54 10.27
C ASN A 61 2.09 -0.54 9.32
N VAL A 62 2.49 0.64 9.82
CA VAL A 62 3.25 1.62 9.03
C VAL A 62 4.54 1.04 8.50
N THR A 63 5.34 0.43 9.38
CA THR A 63 6.65 -0.13 9.01
C THR A 63 6.50 -1.23 7.96
N LYS A 64 5.48 -2.09 8.12
CA LYS A 64 5.18 -3.15 7.14
C LYS A 64 4.76 -2.58 5.79
N LEU A 65 3.92 -1.52 5.79
CA LEU A 65 3.42 -0.93 4.55
C LEU A 65 4.54 -0.16 3.83
N GLU A 66 5.33 0.62 4.56
CA GLU A 66 6.49 1.33 4.01
C GLU A 66 7.46 0.36 3.33
N ALA A 67 7.79 -0.77 3.98
CA ALA A 67 8.63 -1.80 3.40
C ALA A 67 8.05 -2.36 2.09
N LEU A 68 6.77 -2.70 2.08
CA LEU A 68 6.09 -3.20 0.88
C LEU A 68 6.13 -2.18 -0.26
N LEU A 69 5.78 -0.92 -0.01
CA LEU A 69 5.76 0.12 -1.03
C LEU A 69 7.18 0.41 -1.57
N CYS A 70 8.20 0.32 -0.72
CA CYS A 70 9.60 0.42 -1.15
C CYS A 70 10.03 -0.74 -2.04
N ASP A 71 9.60 -1.97 -1.75
CA ASP A 71 9.91 -3.14 -2.59
C ASP A 71 9.20 -3.07 -3.94
N ILE A 72 7.96 -2.56 -3.98
CA ILE A 72 7.23 -2.29 -5.22
C ILE A 72 7.93 -1.21 -6.06
N ALA A 73 8.32 -0.08 -5.44
CA ALA A 73 9.02 0.99 -6.14
C ALA A 73 10.38 0.55 -6.72
N LYS A 74 11.02 -0.46 -6.10
CA LYS A 74 12.26 -1.08 -6.57
C LYS A 74 12.04 -2.23 -7.55
N GLY A 75 10.79 -2.59 -7.87
CA GLY A 75 10.46 -3.70 -8.76
C GLY A 75 10.73 -5.09 -8.18
N LYS A 76 10.94 -5.23 -6.87
CA LYS A 76 11.20 -6.54 -6.22
C LYS A 76 9.93 -7.36 -6.01
N THR A 77 8.79 -6.68 -5.95
CA THR A 77 7.49 -7.27 -5.65
C THR A 77 6.43 -6.58 -6.47
N THR A 78 5.47 -7.37 -6.95
CA THR A 78 4.33 -6.86 -7.73
C THR A 78 3.02 -7.11 -6.98
N ILE A 79 2.14 -6.11 -6.95
CA ILE A 79 0.77 -6.28 -6.42
C ILE A 79 -0.08 -6.99 -7.46
N VAL A 80 -0.82 -8.00 -7.01
CA VAL A 80 -1.76 -8.78 -7.83
C VAL A 80 -3.19 -8.31 -7.63
N SER A 81 -3.56 -7.95 -6.41
CA SER A 81 -4.87 -7.39 -6.10
C SER A 81 -4.85 -6.67 -4.75
N SER A 82 -5.78 -5.75 -4.56
CA SER A 82 -6.07 -5.12 -3.28
C SER A 82 -7.58 -5.16 -3.01
N ASP A 83 -7.94 -5.26 -1.74
CA ASP A 83 -9.33 -5.19 -1.25
C ASP A 83 -9.33 -4.67 0.20
N PHE A 84 -10.50 -4.44 0.79
CA PHE A 84 -10.62 -4.06 2.19
C PHE A 84 -11.88 -4.63 2.84
N GLU A 85 -11.80 -4.88 4.15
CA GLU A 85 -12.93 -5.28 4.97
C GLU A 85 -12.85 -4.56 6.32
N GLY A 86 -13.90 -3.80 6.66
CA GLY A 86 -13.87 -2.94 7.85
C GLY A 86 -12.68 -1.99 7.80
N ALA A 87 -11.90 -1.93 8.88
CA ALA A 87 -10.68 -1.12 8.98
C ALA A 87 -9.41 -1.88 8.57
N VAL A 88 -9.50 -2.91 7.72
CA VAL A 88 -8.35 -3.71 7.29
C VAL A 88 -8.25 -3.71 5.77
N ALA A 89 -7.12 -3.29 5.24
CA ALA A 89 -6.77 -3.45 3.84
C ALA A 89 -6.01 -4.76 3.63
N GLU A 90 -6.38 -5.54 2.60
CA GLU A 90 -5.70 -6.75 2.18
C GLU A 90 -5.01 -6.52 0.82
N ILE A 91 -3.70 -6.78 0.77
CA ILE A 91 -2.90 -6.65 -0.46
C ILE A 91 -2.27 -8.01 -0.77
N LYS A 92 -2.58 -8.55 -1.95
CA LYS A 92 -1.99 -9.79 -2.46
C LYS A 92 -0.83 -9.46 -3.37
N ILE A 93 0.31 -10.09 -3.12
CA ILE A 93 1.55 -9.82 -3.83
C ILE A 93 2.17 -11.10 -4.43
N LYS A 94 2.99 -10.88 -5.45
CA LYS A 94 3.91 -11.85 -6.03
C LYS A 94 5.33 -11.32 -5.86
N GLU A 95 6.16 -12.06 -5.14
CA GLU A 95 7.59 -11.80 -5.04
C GLU A 95 8.24 -12.24 -6.36
N GLU A 96 9.12 -11.42 -6.92
CA GLU A 96 9.95 -11.84 -8.06
C GLU A 96 11.15 -12.60 -7.51
N GLN A 97 11.30 -13.86 -7.92
CA GLN A 97 12.53 -14.62 -7.66
C GLN A 97 13.56 -14.16 -8.68
N ASP A 98 14.71 -13.67 -8.19
CA ASP A 98 15.93 -13.54 -9.01
C ASP A 98 16.31 -14.90 -9.65
#